data_AF-A0A938MSC1-F1
#
_entry.id   AF-A0A938MSC1-F1
#
_cell.length_a   1.000
_cell.length_b   1.000
_cell.length_c   1.000
_cell.angle_alpha   90.00
_cell.angle_beta   90.00
_cell.angle_gamma   90.00
#
_symmetry.space_group_name_H-M   'P 1'
#
loop_
_entity.id
_entity.type
_entity.pdbx_description
1 polymer ?
#
loop_
_entity_poly.entity_id
_entity_poly.type
_entity_poly.pdbx_seq_one_letter_code
_entity_poly.pdbx_strand_id
1 'polypeptide(L)'
;MKASIAIPAWTILFNCLTLLAQELPRAAGDSLADRFKQLDQNSDGKVSRDEAGAAPWFDRLDQNRDGMIDMDELAILRRAGGGGGGFRATPRKSTPPEPDEPSASPADGSSSQQGFVPDAPVVGETNGSYIDPEFSESAGQVVFQDAQNRVWIGDLEPETGLFKTATGRDYLMDENITLVFDRPPQGRKFSTNGPEWTQDEKGHCVVYTKEDADGVMQQWMARLVDGKSVVTQLTHNELDSYGNMPSRFVDGKPPRIAYTYDWPIWKAKAAWIFFDKPNEPHQLVGFDYRQMSMWSAVSPDFLFVKRTTGSPHGQIARSSADTGEVTVLTNDEGQKDDPGLFVAPEYGGDILLVCNVDNAALAIYRDEKRDGKSPWLRIATLALPPDAPHTFISSPETIAPATGVGGVSYFSLLAREGKDRNTPGSIWVLGLGKDPANRFVRRVDHAADSTTPSVVLEPEPFVGKSEVYVYYNFFDRAGGQHGLRRASTGINCHLEKR
;
A
#
# COMPACT_ATOMS: atom_id res chain seq x y z
N MET A 1 40.99 -68.69 5.28
CA MET A 1 41.23 -67.90 6.50
C MET A 1 41.23 -66.43 6.13
N LYS A 2 40.34 -65.65 6.78
CA LYS A 2 40.31 -64.18 7.00
C LYS A 2 40.24 -63.24 5.77
N ALA A 3 39.61 -62.07 5.79
CA ALA A 3 38.46 -61.43 6.46
C ALA A 3 38.44 -59.96 5.95
N SER A 4 37.26 -59.39 5.73
CA SER A 4 37.00 -58.01 5.24
C SER A 4 37.14 -56.92 6.31
N ILE A 5 36.92 -55.64 5.89
CA ILE A 5 36.43 -54.41 6.59
C ILE A 5 37.41 -53.23 6.34
N ALA A 6 37.09 -52.18 5.56
CA ALA A 6 36.17 -51.02 5.69
C ALA A 6 36.68 -49.86 6.58
N ILE A 7 36.52 -48.62 6.08
CA ILE A 7 37.05 -47.34 6.61
C ILE A 7 35.88 -46.48 7.17
N PRO A 8 36.08 -45.73 8.27
CA PRO A 8 35.26 -44.55 8.57
C PRO A 8 36.07 -43.25 8.82
N ALA A 9 35.32 -42.14 8.71
CA ALA A 9 35.67 -40.74 9.01
C ALA A 9 36.05 -40.49 10.49
N TRP A 10 36.39 -39.24 10.87
CA TRP A 10 35.97 -38.54 12.12
C TRP A 10 36.50 -37.08 12.21
N THR A 11 35.77 -36.32 13.03
CA THR A 11 35.70 -34.88 13.38
C THR A 11 36.89 -34.32 14.21
N ILE A 12 37.01 -32.99 14.40
CA ILE A 12 37.17 -32.28 15.72
C ILE A 12 37.36 -30.75 15.58
N LEU A 13 36.59 -29.99 16.38
CA LEU A 13 36.74 -28.57 16.79
C LEU A 13 37.64 -28.46 18.03
N PHE A 14 38.51 -27.44 18.16
CA PHE A 14 38.61 -26.56 19.36
C PHE A 14 39.69 -25.46 19.26
N ASN A 15 39.36 -24.32 19.88
CA ASN A 15 40.12 -23.08 20.10
C ASN A 15 41.49 -23.23 20.79
N CYS A 16 42.45 -22.32 20.54
CA CYS A 16 42.85 -21.28 21.52
C CYS A 16 43.97 -20.33 21.03
N LEU A 17 43.92 -19.13 21.61
CA LEU A 17 44.63 -17.87 21.35
C LEU A 17 46.11 -17.87 21.82
N THR A 18 46.99 -17.10 21.16
CA THR A 18 48.06 -16.33 21.84
C THR A 18 48.42 -15.06 21.04
N LEU A 19 48.43 -13.94 21.77
CA LEU A 19 48.72 -12.56 21.37
C LEU A 19 50.19 -12.32 20.97
N LEU A 20 50.40 -11.37 20.05
CA LEU A 20 51.52 -10.43 20.11
C LEU A 20 51.00 -9.04 19.72
N ALA A 21 51.11 -8.11 20.66
CA ALA A 21 50.71 -6.72 20.55
C ALA A 21 51.68 -5.94 19.65
N GLN A 22 51.13 -5.14 18.74
CA GLN A 22 51.78 -3.95 18.19
C GLN A 22 50.82 -2.77 18.31
N GLU A 23 51.42 -1.60 18.51
CA GLU A 23 50.92 -0.43 19.21
C GLU A 23 49.82 0.36 18.48
N LEU A 24 48.85 0.86 19.25
CA LEU A 24 47.78 1.77 18.79
C LEU A 24 48.28 3.22 18.66
N PRO A 25 47.99 3.93 17.55
CA PRO A 25 47.84 5.38 17.59
C PRO A 25 46.46 5.74 18.15
N ARG A 26 46.41 6.68 19.09
CA ARG A 26 45.17 7.22 19.66
C ARG A 26 44.70 8.44 18.85
N ALA A 27 43.37 8.47 18.63
CA ALA A 27 42.47 9.62 18.34
C ALA A 27 42.05 9.92 16.88
N ALA A 28 40.80 9.55 16.56
CA ALA A 28 39.78 10.39 15.91
C ALA A 28 38.41 9.88 16.41
N GLY A 29 37.55 10.79 16.89
CA GLY A 29 36.47 10.49 17.85
C GLY A 29 35.41 9.47 17.40
N ASP A 30 34.94 8.66 18.34
CA ASP A 30 33.71 7.86 18.20
C ASP A 30 32.60 8.78 17.67
N SER A 31 32.08 8.48 16.48
CA SER A 31 30.96 9.26 15.96
C SER A 31 29.74 8.98 16.83
N LEU A 32 28.89 10.00 17.05
CA LEU A 32 27.61 9.81 17.77
C LEU A 32 26.74 8.74 17.10
N ALA A 33 26.91 8.51 15.80
CA ALA A 33 26.25 7.44 15.06
C ALA A 33 26.76 6.04 15.43
N ASP A 34 28.05 5.89 15.74
CA ASP A 34 28.61 4.61 16.20
C ASP A 34 28.19 4.32 17.65
N ARG A 35 28.06 5.37 18.47
CA ARG A 35 27.49 5.25 19.82
C ARG A 35 26.00 4.91 19.79
N PHE A 36 25.25 5.49 18.87
CA PHE A 36 23.83 5.19 18.68
C PHE A 36 23.60 3.71 18.33
N LYS A 37 24.38 3.16 17.38
CA LYS A 37 24.32 1.73 17.03
C LYS A 37 24.70 0.78 18.17
N GLN A 38 25.47 1.25 19.14
CA GLN A 38 25.84 0.45 20.32
C GLN A 38 24.79 0.51 21.43
N LEU A 39 23.90 1.51 21.40
CA LEU A 39 22.89 1.76 22.44
C LEU A 39 21.50 1.25 22.02
N ASP A 40 21.19 1.24 20.73
CA ASP A 40 19.99 0.62 20.14
C ASP A 40 20.07 -0.91 20.28
N GLN A 41 19.83 -1.39 21.51
CA GLN A 41 19.96 -2.79 21.89
C GLN A 41 18.84 -3.65 21.31
N ASN A 42 17.65 -3.07 21.12
CA ASN A 42 16.50 -3.74 20.54
C ASN A 42 16.45 -3.64 18.99
N SER A 43 17.36 -2.86 18.37
CA SER A 43 17.47 -2.63 16.93
C SER A 43 16.20 -2.05 16.30
N ASP A 44 15.46 -1.22 17.04
CA ASP A 44 14.23 -0.58 16.58
C ASP A 44 14.49 0.74 15.81
N GLY A 45 15.76 1.14 15.68
CA GLY A 45 16.19 2.34 14.96
C GLY A 45 16.03 3.62 15.78
N LYS A 46 15.72 3.51 17.07
CA LYS A 46 15.66 4.58 18.06
C LYS A 46 16.55 4.22 19.25
N VAL A 47 16.82 5.19 20.12
CA VAL A 47 17.44 4.92 21.42
C VAL A 47 16.53 5.48 22.50
N SER A 48 16.01 4.61 23.35
CA SER A 48 15.22 4.98 24.52
C SER A 48 16.08 5.49 25.68
N ARG A 49 15.46 6.15 26.67
CA ARG A 49 16.16 6.53 27.92
C ARG A 49 16.74 5.32 28.66
N ASP A 50 16.04 4.20 28.64
CA ASP A 50 16.47 2.97 29.28
C ASP A 50 17.72 2.40 28.59
N GLU A 51 17.81 2.56 27.27
CA GLU A 51 18.94 2.13 26.44
C GLU A 51 20.14 3.09 26.51
N ALA A 52 19.90 4.40 26.58
CA ALA A 52 20.96 5.40 26.69
C ALA A 52 21.57 5.51 28.10
N GLY A 53 20.85 5.05 29.13
CA GLY A 53 21.17 5.31 30.53
C GLY A 53 21.09 6.80 30.89
N ALA A 54 21.63 7.19 32.05
CA ALA A 54 21.69 8.59 32.51
C ALA A 54 22.69 9.47 31.70
N ALA A 55 22.70 9.31 30.38
CA ALA A 55 23.58 9.98 29.46
C ALA A 55 23.23 11.48 29.34
N PRO A 56 24.17 12.41 29.64
CA PRO A 56 23.91 13.86 29.60
C PRO A 56 23.61 14.42 28.20
N TRP A 57 23.88 13.65 27.14
CA TRP A 57 23.61 14.03 25.76
C TRP A 57 22.17 13.69 25.33
N PHE A 58 21.47 12.81 26.06
CA PHE A 58 20.14 12.35 25.68
C PHE A 58 19.14 13.52 25.64
N ASP A 59 19.08 14.29 26.72
CA ASP A 59 18.20 15.47 26.86
C ASP A 59 18.50 16.58 25.85
N ARG A 60 19.68 16.54 25.18
CA ARG A 60 20.05 17.51 24.14
C ARG A 60 19.57 17.09 22.76
N LEU A 61 19.26 15.82 22.55
CA LEU A 61 18.88 15.25 21.26
C LEU A 61 17.39 14.94 21.16
N ASP A 62 16.78 14.54 22.27
CA ASP A 62 15.33 14.39 22.47
C ASP A 62 14.64 15.79 22.45
N GLN A 63 14.50 16.37 21.25
CA GLN A 63 13.98 17.74 21.05
C GLN A 63 12.48 17.78 21.20
N ASN A 64 11.80 16.71 20.78
CA ASN A 64 10.37 16.56 20.93
C ASN A 64 9.95 16.14 22.35
N ARG A 65 10.92 15.76 23.21
CA ARG A 65 10.74 15.33 24.61
C ARG A 65 9.84 14.11 24.75
N ASP A 66 9.88 13.22 23.76
CA ASP A 66 9.11 11.97 23.77
C ASP A 66 9.83 10.84 24.53
N GLY A 67 11.07 11.10 24.99
CA GLY A 67 11.87 10.14 25.78
C GLY A 67 12.59 9.10 24.93
N MET A 68 12.62 9.29 23.62
CA MET A 68 13.34 8.50 22.63
C MET A 68 14.20 9.44 21.78
N ILE A 69 15.23 8.91 21.12
CA ILE A 69 15.97 9.64 20.08
C ILE A 69 15.85 8.87 18.78
N ASP A 70 15.25 9.49 17.77
CA ASP A 70 15.09 8.89 16.45
C ASP A 70 16.14 9.37 15.43
N MET A 71 16.08 8.80 14.23
CA MET A 71 17.01 9.13 13.14
C MET A 71 16.88 10.56 12.62
N ASP A 72 15.70 11.18 12.76
CA ASP A 72 15.45 12.55 12.31
C ASP A 72 16.08 13.55 13.30
N GLU A 73 16.00 13.27 14.60
CA GLU A 73 16.68 14.04 15.65
C GLU A 73 18.21 13.92 15.56
N LEU A 74 18.74 12.75 15.17
CA LEU A 74 20.15 12.55 14.84
C LEU A 74 20.59 13.32 13.59
N ALA A 75 19.72 13.48 12.59
CA ALA A 75 20.03 14.20 11.36
C ALA A 75 20.24 15.70 11.60
N ILE A 76 19.63 16.26 12.65
CA ILE A 76 19.79 17.67 13.05
C ILE A 76 21.23 17.97 13.48
N LEU A 77 21.94 17.01 14.10
CA LEU A 77 23.36 17.15 14.45
C LEU A 77 24.28 17.18 13.24
N ARG A 78 23.97 16.45 12.16
CA ARG A 78 24.77 16.46 10.92
C ARG A 78 24.72 17.81 10.20
N ARG A 79 23.66 18.59 10.40
CA ARG A 79 23.54 19.96 9.88
C ARG A 79 24.15 21.04 10.79
N ALA A 80 24.39 20.73 12.07
CA ALA A 80 24.95 21.68 13.04
C ALA A 80 26.50 21.71 13.11
N GLY A 81 27.19 20.89 12.32
CA GLY A 81 28.67 20.82 12.27
C GLY A 81 29.36 21.91 11.45
N GLY A 82 28.64 22.91 10.94
CA GLY A 82 29.21 23.96 10.09
C GLY A 82 28.77 25.38 10.48
N GLY A 83 29.59 26.06 11.29
CA GLY A 83 29.73 27.52 11.27
C GLY A 83 28.66 28.34 12.00
N GLY A 84 29.07 29.03 13.07
CA GLY A 84 28.21 29.83 13.94
C GLY A 84 27.62 31.12 13.37
N GLY A 85 26.63 31.66 14.08
CA GLY A 85 26.07 32.99 13.86
C GLY A 85 24.82 33.21 14.71
N GLY A 86 24.97 33.85 15.87
CA GLY A 86 23.91 33.99 16.87
C GLY A 86 22.77 34.93 16.47
N PHE A 87 21.59 34.68 17.03
CA PHE A 87 20.48 35.62 17.01
C PHE A 87 19.83 35.79 18.39
N ARG A 88 19.58 37.06 18.69
CA ARG A 88 19.18 37.69 19.94
C ARG A 88 17.65 37.75 20.05
N ALA A 89 17.13 37.72 21.27
CA ALA A 89 15.70 37.64 21.59
C ALA A 89 14.91 38.97 21.47
N THR A 90 13.58 38.81 21.35
CA THR A 90 12.40 39.69 21.66
C THR A 90 11.77 40.52 20.51
N PRO A 91 10.47 40.95 20.60
CA PRO A 91 9.25 40.26 21.08
C PRO A 91 7.95 40.44 20.21
N ARG A 92 6.99 39.51 20.40
CA ARG A 92 5.49 39.51 20.28
C ARG A 92 4.67 40.32 19.24
N LYS A 93 3.65 39.58 18.74
CA LYS A 93 2.23 39.90 18.36
C LYS A 93 1.89 40.27 16.90
N SER A 94 1.15 39.39 16.24
CA SER A 94 -0.27 39.60 15.88
C SER A 94 -0.93 38.25 15.58
N THR A 95 -2.11 38.02 16.17
CA THR A 95 -2.92 36.80 16.02
C THR A 95 -3.77 36.92 14.76
N PRO A 96 -3.74 35.95 13.82
CA PRO A 96 -4.77 35.81 12.79
C PRO A 96 -6.05 35.15 13.38
N PRO A 97 -7.22 35.34 12.76
CA PRO A 97 -8.51 34.89 13.29
C PRO A 97 -8.61 33.35 13.32
N GLU A 98 -9.31 32.82 14.32
CA GLU A 98 -9.70 31.41 14.42
C GLU A 98 -10.44 30.95 13.15
N PRO A 99 -10.09 29.79 12.57
CA PRO A 99 -10.95 29.12 11.60
C PRO A 99 -12.22 28.62 12.28
N ASP A 100 -13.36 28.78 11.62
CA ASP A 100 -14.65 28.26 12.07
C ASP A 100 -14.55 26.76 12.42
N GLU A 101 -15.10 26.38 13.57
CA GLU A 101 -15.17 24.99 14.03
C GLU A 101 -15.79 24.08 12.96
N PRO A 102 -15.26 22.86 12.76
CA PRO A 102 -15.92 21.87 11.91
C PRO A 102 -17.31 21.60 12.48
N SER A 103 -18.36 21.82 11.68
CA SER A 103 -19.74 21.60 12.12
C SER A 103 -19.87 20.21 12.70
N ALA A 104 -20.31 20.14 13.96
CA ALA A 104 -20.58 18.90 14.67
C ALA A 104 -21.39 17.94 13.79
N SER A 105 -20.76 16.82 13.42
CA SER A 105 -21.48 15.63 13.00
C SER A 105 -22.53 15.31 14.06
N PRO A 106 -23.81 15.08 13.71
CA PRO A 106 -24.80 14.74 14.72
C PRO A 106 -24.37 13.49 15.46
N ALA A 107 -24.26 13.62 16.79
CA ALA A 107 -24.15 12.52 17.72
C ALA A 107 -25.46 11.73 17.73
N ASP A 108 -25.49 10.68 16.91
CA ASP A 108 -26.17 9.39 17.17
C ASP A 108 -25.72 8.42 16.06
N GLY A 109 -24.45 8.05 16.10
CA GLY A 109 -23.75 7.30 15.04
C GLY A 109 -23.48 5.83 15.35
N SER A 110 -24.26 5.20 16.25
CA SER A 110 -24.22 3.73 16.40
C SER A 110 -24.87 3.11 15.15
N SER A 111 -24.08 2.96 14.09
CA SER A 111 -24.49 2.33 12.84
C SER A 111 -23.57 1.19 12.41
N SER A 112 -22.94 0.51 13.38
CA SER A 112 -22.90 -0.95 13.24
C SER A 112 -24.36 -1.38 13.13
N GLN A 113 -24.87 -1.53 11.90
CA GLN A 113 -26.27 -1.83 11.66
C GLN A 113 -26.66 -3.00 12.55
N GLN A 114 -27.51 -2.75 13.55
CA GLN A 114 -27.81 -3.70 14.61
C GLN A 114 -28.19 -5.05 13.97
N GLY A 115 -27.36 -6.07 14.21
CA GLY A 115 -27.59 -7.43 13.71
C GLY A 115 -26.77 -7.86 12.50
N PHE A 116 -25.93 -7.02 11.88
CA PHE A 116 -24.95 -7.50 10.90
C PHE A 116 -23.83 -8.28 11.60
N VAL A 117 -23.62 -9.53 11.21
CA VAL A 117 -22.55 -10.39 11.71
C VAL A 117 -21.69 -10.79 10.51
N PRO A 118 -20.42 -10.35 10.45
CA PRO A 118 -19.50 -10.78 9.40
C PRO A 118 -19.29 -12.31 9.44
N ASP A 119 -19.31 -12.95 8.28
CA ASP A 119 -19.06 -14.40 8.17
C ASP A 119 -17.55 -14.73 8.11
N ALA A 120 -16.77 -13.85 7.49
CA ALA A 120 -15.31 -13.84 7.42
C ALA A 120 -14.59 -15.21 7.36
N PRO A 121 -15.04 -16.19 6.54
CA PRO A 121 -14.37 -17.47 6.39
C PRO A 121 -12.94 -17.33 5.90
N VAL A 122 -12.12 -18.33 6.24
CA VAL A 122 -10.84 -18.56 5.57
C VAL A 122 -11.13 -18.95 4.12
N VAL A 123 -10.37 -18.38 3.19
CA VAL A 123 -10.39 -18.74 1.76
C VAL A 123 -9.07 -19.39 1.40
N GLY A 124 -9.16 -20.54 0.72
CA GLY A 124 -8.02 -21.39 0.47
C GLY A 124 -7.51 -22.08 1.75
N GLU A 125 -6.21 -22.39 1.77
CA GLU A 125 -5.55 -23.06 2.89
C GLU A 125 -5.26 -22.13 4.10
N THR A 126 -5.54 -22.61 5.31
CA THR A 126 -4.96 -22.06 6.54
C THR A 126 -3.43 -22.20 6.50
N ASN A 127 -2.72 -21.14 6.86
CA ASN A 127 -1.28 -20.96 6.71
C ASN A 127 -0.81 -21.04 5.25
N GLY A 128 -1.72 -20.81 4.29
CA GLY A 128 -1.38 -20.61 2.89
C GLY A 128 -0.80 -19.22 2.65
N SER A 129 0.02 -19.10 1.60
CA SER A 129 0.58 -17.80 1.16
C SER A 129 -0.21 -17.24 -0.03
N TYR A 130 -0.83 -16.09 0.19
CA TYR A 130 -1.56 -15.29 -0.80
C TYR A 130 -1.04 -13.86 -0.73
N ILE A 131 0.16 -13.67 -1.26
CA ILE A 131 0.88 -12.39 -1.24
C ILE A 131 0.29 -11.54 -2.36
N ASP A 132 -0.15 -10.33 -1.98
CA ASP A 132 -0.68 -9.31 -2.88
C ASP A 132 -1.77 -9.85 -3.83
N PRO A 133 -2.90 -10.34 -3.27
CA PRO A 133 -3.95 -10.92 -4.08
C PRO A 133 -4.72 -9.82 -4.81
N GLU A 134 -4.91 -9.94 -6.12
CA GLU A 134 -5.62 -8.98 -6.94
C GLU A 134 -6.82 -9.63 -7.61
N PHE A 135 -7.96 -8.94 -7.67
CA PHE A 135 -9.24 -9.52 -8.07
C PHE A 135 -9.75 -8.96 -9.39
N SER A 136 -10.26 -9.82 -10.26
CA SER A 136 -10.92 -9.43 -11.50
C SER A 136 -12.37 -9.90 -11.49
N GLU A 137 -13.30 -8.96 -11.37
CA GLU A 137 -14.75 -9.22 -11.35
C GLU A 137 -15.24 -9.76 -12.69
N SER A 138 -14.68 -9.25 -13.78
CA SER A 138 -15.00 -9.65 -15.15
C SER A 138 -14.47 -11.04 -15.48
N ALA A 139 -13.31 -11.43 -14.93
CA ALA A 139 -12.79 -12.79 -15.06
C ALA A 139 -13.42 -13.77 -14.05
N GLY A 140 -13.93 -13.28 -12.91
CA GLY A 140 -14.33 -14.12 -11.78
C GLY A 140 -13.13 -14.86 -11.18
N GLN A 141 -11.98 -14.20 -11.12
CA GLN A 141 -10.70 -14.80 -10.77
C GLN A 141 -9.90 -13.91 -9.82
N VAL A 142 -9.02 -14.54 -9.05
CA VAL A 142 -7.97 -13.88 -8.26
C VAL A 142 -6.60 -14.23 -8.84
N VAL A 143 -5.66 -13.30 -8.78
CA VAL A 143 -4.24 -13.59 -8.98
C VAL A 143 -3.48 -13.31 -7.70
N PHE A 144 -2.46 -14.09 -7.39
CA PHE A 144 -1.60 -13.84 -6.23
C PHE A 144 -0.21 -14.44 -6.41
N GLN A 145 0.75 -13.92 -5.65
CA GLN A 145 2.06 -14.54 -5.46
C GLN A 145 2.04 -15.49 -4.26
N ASP A 146 2.74 -16.61 -4.34
CA ASP A 146 3.00 -17.47 -3.17
C ASP A 146 4.40 -17.27 -2.59
N ALA A 147 4.66 -17.85 -1.41
CA ALA A 147 5.94 -17.76 -0.72
C ALA A 147 7.10 -18.48 -1.45
N GLN A 148 6.82 -19.21 -2.53
CA GLN A 148 7.82 -19.80 -3.43
C GLN A 148 8.06 -18.94 -4.68
N ASN A 149 7.52 -17.72 -4.70
CA ASN A 149 7.62 -16.78 -5.82
C ASN A 149 7.00 -17.32 -7.11
N ARG A 150 5.85 -18.00 -6.99
CA ARG A 150 5.03 -18.43 -8.12
C ARG A 150 3.80 -17.55 -8.22
N VAL A 151 3.38 -17.29 -9.45
CA VAL A 151 2.13 -16.58 -9.76
C VAL A 151 1.04 -17.60 -10.03
N TRP A 152 -0.05 -17.49 -9.29
CA TRP A 152 -1.21 -18.36 -9.44
C TRP A 152 -2.44 -17.55 -9.82
N ILE A 153 -3.27 -18.11 -10.69
CA ILE A 153 -4.67 -17.70 -10.84
C ILE A 153 -5.56 -18.73 -10.16
N GLY A 154 -6.53 -18.25 -9.39
CA GLY A 154 -7.60 -19.04 -8.77
C GLY A 154 -8.97 -18.63 -9.29
N ASP A 155 -9.83 -19.61 -9.57
CA ASP A 155 -11.22 -19.38 -9.95
C ASP A 155 -12.09 -19.13 -8.72
N LEU A 156 -12.99 -18.15 -8.81
CA LEU A 156 -13.93 -17.80 -7.76
C LEU A 156 -15.33 -18.35 -8.08
N GLU A 157 -16.02 -18.87 -7.07
CA GLU A 157 -17.44 -19.21 -7.13
C GLU A 157 -18.27 -17.91 -7.04
N PRO A 158 -18.93 -17.47 -8.13
CA PRO A 158 -19.52 -16.13 -8.20
C PRO A 158 -20.60 -15.84 -7.16
N GLU A 159 -21.32 -16.87 -6.68
CA GLU A 159 -22.39 -16.72 -5.69
C GLU A 159 -21.87 -16.56 -4.26
N THR A 160 -20.64 -17.01 -3.97
CA THR A 160 -20.12 -17.07 -2.58
C THR A 160 -18.83 -16.30 -2.38
N GLY A 161 -18.15 -15.91 -3.46
CA GLY A 161 -16.81 -15.35 -3.42
C GLY A 161 -15.76 -16.31 -2.83
N LEU A 162 -16.02 -17.62 -2.77
CA LEU A 162 -15.02 -18.58 -2.31
C LEU A 162 -14.19 -19.10 -3.49
N PHE A 163 -12.99 -19.59 -3.22
CA PHE A 163 -12.23 -20.34 -4.23
C PHE A 163 -13.01 -21.58 -4.65
N LYS A 164 -13.01 -21.91 -5.95
CA LYS A 164 -13.61 -23.15 -6.45
C LYS A 164 -12.86 -24.38 -5.99
N THR A 165 -11.55 -24.26 -5.75
CA THR A 165 -10.72 -25.33 -5.20
C THR A 165 -10.26 -25.00 -3.79
N ALA A 166 -9.76 -26.02 -3.08
CA ALA A 166 -9.33 -25.90 -1.69
C ALA A 166 -8.17 -24.90 -1.48
N THR A 167 -7.44 -24.55 -2.53
CA THR A 167 -6.21 -23.75 -2.44
C THR A 167 -6.24 -22.49 -3.30
N GLY A 168 -7.14 -22.40 -4.29
CA GLY A 168 -7.12 -21.34 -5.31
C GLY A 168 -5.88 -21.36 -6.21
N ARG A 169 -5.06 -22.41 -6.13
CA ARG A 169 -3.89 -22.61 -7.01
C ARG A 169 -4.32 -23.41 -8.24
N ASP A 170 -5.21 -22.83 -9.03
CA ASP A 170 -5.86 -23.54 -10.15
C ASP A 170 -4.98 -23.53 -11.40
N TYR A 171 -4.33 -22.39 -11.68
CA TYR A 171 -3.46 -22.21 -12.83
C TYR A 171 -2.13 -21.62 -12.40
N LEU A 172 -1.04 -22.39 -12.58
CA LEU A 172 0.31 -21.88 -12.44
C LEU A 172 0.64 -21.00 -13.64
N MET A 173 0.83 -19.71 -13.40
CA MET A 173 1.06 -18.73 -14.46
C MET A 173 2.55 -18.55 -14.75
N ASP A 174 3.37 -18.41 -13.72
CA ASP A 174 4.82 -18.33 -13.86
C ASP A 174 5.50 -18.66 -12.53
N GLU A 175 6.81 -18.89 -12.59
CA GLU A 175 7.66 -19.24 -11.45
C GLU A 175 8.89 -18.33 -11.39
N ASN A 176 9.46 -18.20 -10.19
CA ASN A 176 10.65 -17.40 -9.91
C ASN A 176 10.46 -15.91 -10.22
N ILE A 177 9.27 -15.37 -9.93
CA ILE A 177 9.05 -13.92 -10.03
C ILE A 177 9.82 -13.17 -8.94
N THR A 178 10.00 -11.88 -9.13
CA THR A 178 10.63 -11.05 -8.11
C THR A 178 9.75 -11.04 -6.87
N LEU A 179 10.38 -11.31 -5.73
CA LEU A 179 9.77 -11.26 -4.41
C LEU A 179 9.23 -9.85 -4.08
N VAL A 180 8.06 -9.80 -3.45
CA VAL A 180 7.45 -8.58 -2.93
C VAL A 180 7.84 -8.38 -1.47
N PHE A 181 8.31 -7.19 -1.11
CA PHE A 181 8.61 -6.81 0.28
C PHE A 181 8.05 -5.44 0.59
N ASP A 182 7.57 -5.28 1.82
CA ASP A 182 7.23 -3.98 2.41
C ASP A 182 8.46 -3.28 3.04
N ARG A 183 9.44 -4.05 3.55
CA ARG A 183 10.78 -3.55 3.95
C ARG A 183 11.86 -4.59 3.64
N PRO A 184 12.85 -4.29 2.80
CA PRO A 184 13.85 -5.28 2.39
C PRO A 184 14.87 -5.56 3.51
N PRO A 185 15.35 -6.80 3.65
CA PRO A 185 16.68 -7.05 4.20
C PRO A 185 17.71 -6.30 3.34
N GLN A 186 18.72 -5.67 3.97
CA GLN A 186 19.76 -4.95 3.25
C GLN A 186 20.40 -5.83 2.15
N GLY A 187 20.33 -5.38 0.89
CA GLY A 187 21.07 -5.99 -0.23
C GLY A 187 20.30 -6.92 -1.18
N ARG A 188 18.97 -7.05 -1.07
CA ARG A 188 18.16 -7.82 -2.04
C ARG A 188 17.24 -6.91 -2.87
N LYS A 189 17.14 -7.18 -4.17
CA LYS A 189 16.13 -6.58 -5.07
C LYS A 189 14.74 -7.10 -4.70
N PHE A 190 13.72 -6.26 -4.82
CA PHE A 190 12.31 -6.62 -4.58
C PHE A 190 11.40 -5.79 -5.48
N SER A 191 10.18 -6.29 -5.73
CA SER A 191 9.11 -5.53 -6.38
C SER A 191 8.24 -4.85 -5.33
N THR A 192 7.83 -3.62 -5.62
CA THR A 192 6.96 -2.84 -4.73
C THR A 192 5.49 -3.20 -4.88
N ASN A 193 5.16 -3.94 -5.93
CA ASN A 193 3.82 -4.43 -6.24
C ASN A 193 3.92 -5.86 -6.77
N GLY A 194 2.92 -6.67 -6.47
CA GLY A 194 2.77 -8.05 -6.91
C GLY A 194 2.08 -8.17 -8.27
N PRO A 195 1.57 -9.36 -8.61
CA PRO A 195 0.90 -9.61 -9.88
C PRO A 195 -0.43 -8.86 -10.00
N GLU A 196 -0.64 -8.17 -11.11
CA GLU A 196 -1.74 -7.23 -11.31
C GLU A 196 -2.55 -7.53 -12.57
N TRP A 197 -3.87 -7.33 -12.52
CA TRP A 197 -4.74 -7.55 -13.67
C TRP A 197 -4.70 -6.41 -14.69
N THR A 198 -4.77 -6.78 -15.97
CA THR A 198 -5.16 -5.89 -17.05
C THR A 198 -5.84 -6.68 -18.16
N GLN A 199 -6.27 -6.01 -19.22
CA GLN A 199 -6.94 -6.65 -20.35
C GLN A 199 -6.62 -5.97 -21.67
N ASP A 200 -6.61 -6.76 -22.73
CA ASP A 200 -6.58 -6.31 -24.12
C ASP A 200 -7.75 -6.94 -24.89
N GLU A 201 -7.75 -6.80 -26.21
CA GLU A 201 -8.73 -7.40 -27.11
C GLU A 201 -8.79 -8.95 -27.05
N LYS A 202 -7.76 -9.60 -26.51
CA LYS A 202 -7.66 -11.06 -26.35
C LYS A 202 -8.14 -11.52 -24.97
N GLY A 203 -8.58 -10.60 -24.11
CA GLY A 203 -9.12 -10.86 -22.77
C GLY A 203 -8.15 -10.49 -21.65
N HIS A 204 -8.32 -11.12 -20.48
CA HIS A 204 -7.53 -10.83 -19.28
C HIS A 204 -6.10 -11.35 -19.33
N CYS A 205 -5.21 -10.59 -18.70
CA CYS A 205 -3.82 -10.94 -18.50
C CYS A 205 -3.32 -10.40 -17.16
N VAL A 206 -2.25 -11.00 -16.66
CA VAL A 206 -1.60 -10.62 -15.42
C VAL A 206 -0.23 -10.06 -15.75
N VAL A 207 0.13 -8.94 -15.13
CA VAL A 207 1.45 -8.32 -15.24
C VAL A 207 2.18 -8.47 -13.91
N TYR A 208 3.47 -8.76 -13.94
CA TYR A 208 4.31 -8.91 -12.75
C TYR A 208 5.77 -8.56 -13.05
N THR A 209 6.56 -8.41 -12.00
CA THR A 209 8.01 -8.17 -12.10
C THR A 209 8.78 -9.49 -11.98
N LYS A 210 9.72 -9.73 -12.90
CA LYS A 210 10.60 -10.91 -12.89
C LYS A 210 11.95 -10.60 -13.54
N GLU A 211 13.01 -11.21 -13.03
CA GLU A 211 14.35 -11.07 -13.61
C GLU A 211 14.44 -11.78 -14.97
N ASP A 212 15.06 -11.13 -15.94
CA ASP A 212 15.43 -11.74 -17.22
C ASP A 212 16.69 -12.62 -17.10
N ALA A 213 17.17 -13.14 -18.25
CA ALA A 213 18.33 -14.03 -18.30
C ALA A 213 19.63 -13.38 -17.77
N ASP A 214 19.69 -12.05 -17.72
CA ASP A 214 20.84 -11.27 -17.24
C ASP A 214 20.69 -10.83 -15.77
N GLY A 215 19.61 -11.22 -15.10
CA GLY A 215 19.33 -10.84 -13.70
C GLY A 215 18.83 -9.41 -13.55
N VAL A 216 18.32 -8.79 -14.63
CA VAL A 216 17.71 -7.46 -14.61
C VAL A 216 16.21 -7.63 -14.42
N MET A 217 15.62 -6.92 -13.46
CA MET A 217 14.17 -6.94 -13.27
C MET A 217 13.48 -6.34 -14.49
N GLN A 218 12.51 -7.05 -15.03
CA GLN A 218 11.70 -6.61 -16.16
C GLN A 218 10.22 -6.78 -15.82
N GLN A 219 9.38 -6.13 -16.63
CA GLN A 219 7.94 -6.32 -16.63
C GLN A 219 7.62 -7.52 -17.51
N TRP A 220 6.81 -8.43 -17.00
CA TRP A 220 6.36 -9.64 -17.67
C TRP A 220 4.84 -9.69 -17.66
N MET A 221 4.27 -10.36 -18.65
CA MET A 221 2.84 -10.62 -18.73
C MET A 221 2.59 -12.11 -18.92
N ALA A 222 1.62 -12.65 -18.21
CA ALA A 222 1.08 -13.99 -18.45
C ALA A 222 -0.39 -13.93 -18.84
N ARG A 223 -0.79 -14.85 -19.72
CA ARG A 223 -2.17 -15.05 -20.14
C ARG A 223 -2.52 -16.52 -20.12
N LEU A 224 -3.72 -16.84 -19.68
CA LEU A 224 -4.26 -18.19 -19.79
C LEU A 224 -4.85 -18.40 -21.19
N VAL A 225 -4.29 -19.32 -21.97
CA VAL A 225 -4.76 -19.72 -23.30
C VAL A 225 -5.02 -21.22 -23.26
N ASP A 226 -6.28 -21.62 -23.47
CA ASP A 226 -6.72 -23.02 -23.39
C ASP A 226 -6.25 -23.74 -22.10
N GLY A 227 -6.35 -23.04 -20.97
CA GLY A 227 -5.96 -23.55 -19.65
C GLY A 227 -4.45 -23.63 -19.42
N LYS A 228 -3.62 -23.06 -20.31
CA LYS A 228 -2.16 -23.02 -20.18
C LYS A 228 -1.65 -21.60 -20.13
N SER A 229 -0.66 -21.37 -19.28
CA SER A 229 0.01 -20.07 -19.22
C SER A 229 0.86 -19.83 -20.47
N VAL A 230 0.71 -18.64 -21.05
CA VAL A 230 1.58 -18.07 -22.08
C VAL A 230 2.22 -16.83 -21.49
N VAL A 231 3.54 -16.88 -21.29
CA VAL A 231 4.34 -15.83 -20.66
C VAL A 231 5.11 -15.03 -21.70
N THR A 232 5.12 -13.71 -21.57
CA THR A 232 5.81 -12.78 -22.46
C THR A 232 6.58 -11.74 -21.64
N GLN A 233 7.88 -11.61 -21.89
CA GLN A 233 8.66 -10.48 -21.37
C GLN A 233 8.24 -9.21 -22.12
N LEU A 234 7.90 -8.15 -21.39
CA LEU A 234 7.48 -6.88 -21.98
C LEU A 234 8.65 -5.91 -22.10
N THR A 235 9.35 -5.63 -21.01
CA THR A 235 10.46 -4.66 -21.05
C THR A 235 11.78 -5.35 -21.31
N HIS A 236 12.67 -4.64 -22.01
CA HIS A 236 14.04 -5.07 -22.33
C HIS A 236 15.03 -3.95 -21.95
N ASN A 237 14.88 -3.42 -20.74
CA ASN A 237 15.65 -2.26 -20.28
C ASN A 237 17.01 -2.68 -19.68
N GLU A 238 18.03 -1.83 -19.81
CA GLU A 238 19.31 -2.03 -19.12
C GLU A 238 19.21 -1.86 -17.59
N LEU A 239 18.20 -1.14 -17.13
CA LEU A 239 17.92 -0.89 -15.72
C LEU A 239 16.76 -1.75 -15.23
N ASP A 240 16.84 -2.13 -13.95
CA ASP A 240 15.76 -2.79 -13.25
C ASP A 240 14.44 -2.02 -13.40
N SER A 241 13.41 -2.71 -13.90
CA SER A 241 12.04 -2.26 -14.07
C SER A 241 11.13 -3.10 -13.18
N TYR A 242 10.53 -2.49 -12.15
CA TYR A 242 9.85 -3.17 -11.04
C TYR A 242 8.61 -2.39 -10.57
N GLY A 243 7.75 -3.02 -9.76
CA GLY A 243 6.55 -2.37 -9.25
C GLY A 243 5.55 -2.05 -10.36
N ASN A 244 5.06 -3.10 -11.03
CA ASN A 244 4.08 -2.97 -12.11
C ASN A 244 2.80 -2.28 -11.63
N MET A 245 2.27 -1.41 -12.48
CA MET A 245 0.97 -0.74 -12.31
C MET A 245 0.30 -0.72 -13.69
N PRO A 246 -0.36 -1.81 -14.11
CA PRO A 246 -0.98 -1.86 -15.42
C PRO A 246 -2.33 -1.12 -15.42
N SER A 247 -2.74 -0.58 -16.56
CA SER A 247 -4.01 0.12 -16.70
C SER A 247 -5.19 -0.84 -16.52
N ARG A 248 -6.12 -0.50 -15.61
CA ARG A 248 -7.40 -1.22 -15.45
C ARG A 248 -8.54 -0.58 -16.27
N PHE A 249 -8.41 0.70 -16.64
CA PHE A 249 -9.37 1.42 -17.48
C PHE A 249 -9.32 0.97 -18.94
N VAL A 250 -10.42 1.18 -19.68
CA VAL A 250 -10.52 0.90 -21.11
C VAL A 250 -10.79 2.20 -21.87
N ASP A 251 -9.87 2.61 -22.73
CA ASP A 251 -9.95 3.83 -23.54
C ASP A 251 -9.83 3.56 -25.05
N GLY A 252 -9.99 2.30 -25.47
CA GLY A 252 -9.87 1.88 -26.87
C GLY A 252 -8.43 1.79 -27.38
N LYS A 253 -7.43 1.94 -26.50
CA LYS A 253 -6.01 1.72 -26.81
C LYS A 253 -5.53 0.42 -26.15
N PRO A 254 -4.37 -0.11 -26.59
CA PRO A 254 -3.71 -1.20 -25.88
C PRO A 254 -3.45 -0.85 -24.41
N PRO A 255 -3.43 -1.85 -23.51
CA PRO A 255 -3.17 -1.59 -22.09
C PRO A 255 -1.80 -0.95 -21.91
N ARG A 256 -1.73 -0.03 -20.94
CA ARG A 256 -0.51 0.66 -20.55
C ARG A 256 0.08 -0.02 -19.34
N ILE A 257 1.37 -0.29 -19.37
CA ILE A 257 2.08 -0.93 -18.27
C ILE A 257 3.02 0.12 -17.67
N ALA A 258 2.64 0.69 -16.52
CA ALA A 258 3.55 1.55 -15.78
C ALA A 258 4.43 0.73 -14.85
N TYR A 259 5.63 1.23 -14.62
CA TYR A 259 6.63 0.61 -13.77
C TYR A 259 7.60 1.66 -13.24
N THR A 260 8.21 1.32 -12.11
CA THR A 260 9.34 2.07 -11.57
C THR A 260 10.65 1.51 -12.12
N TYR A 261 11.67 2.35 -12.25
CA TYR A 261 13.00 1.93 -12.67
C TYR A 261 14.09 2.78 -12.01
N ASP A 262 15.36 2.39 -12.18
CA ASP A 262 16.53 3.06 -11.57
C ASP A 262 16.63 2.80 -10.05
N TRP A 263 17.02 1.57 -9.71
CA TRP A 263 17.23 1.12 -8.34
C TRP A 263 18.41 1.87 -7.66
N PRO A 264 18.36 2.20 -6.36
CA PRO A 264 17.36 1.83 -5.34
C PRO A 264 16.09 2.68 -5.33
N ILE A 265 15.02 2.14 -4.74
CA ILE A 265 13.67 2.70 -4.68
C ILE A 265 13.57 4.20 -4.33
N TRP A 266 14.45 4.74 -3.47
CA TRP A 266 14.47 6.17 -3.13
C TRP A 266 15.08 7.08 -4.21
N LYS A 267 15.57 6.51 -5.31
CA LYS A 267 15.99 7.18 -6.54
C LYS A 267 15.11 6.80 -7.73
N ALA A 268 14.08 5.99 -7.50
CA ALA A 268 13.26 5.44 -8.56
C ALA A 268 12.65 6.53 -9.41
N LYS A 269 12.71 6.31 -10.72
CA LYS A 269 11.93 7.01 -11.73
C LYS A 269 10.74 6.13 -12.09
N ALA A 270 9.77 6.68 -12.81
CA ALA A 270 8.70 5.89 -13.38
C ALA A 270 8.53 6.16 -14.87
N ALA A 271 8.09 5.13 -15.58
CA ALA A 271 7.74 5.19 -16.98
C ALA A 271 6.54 4.27 -17.22
N TRP A 272 5.96 4.36 -18.41
CA TRP A 272 5.00 3.38 -18.87
C TRP A 272 5.20 3.08 -20.36
N ILE A 273 4.77 1.88 -20.78
CA ILE A 273 4.77 1.45 -22.18
C ILE A 273 3.36 1.07 -22.59
N PHE A 274 3.03 1.19 -23.88
CA PHE A 274 1.93 0.39 -24.42
C PHE A 274 2.38 -1.06 -24.55
N PHE A 275 1.50 -2.01 -24.23
CA PHE A 275 1.80 -3.43 -24.32
C PHE A 275 2.29 -3.86 -25.72
N ASP A 276 1.71 -3.32 -26.78
CA ASP A 276 2.09 -3.61 -28.18
C ASP A 276 3.31 -2.80 -28.66
N LYS A 277 3.82 -1.88 -27.85
CA LYS A 277 5.01 -1.06 -28.11
C LYS A 277 5.99 -1.08 -26.93
N PRO A 278 6.52 -2.26 -26.58
CA PRO A 278 7.36 -2.42 -25.40
C PRO A 278 8.66 -1.59 -25.40
N ASN A 279 9.12 -1.16 -26.59
CA ASN A 279 10.37 -0.43 -26.77
C ASN A 279 10.18 1.11 -26.84
N GLU A 280 8.97 1.62 -26.57
CA GLU A 280 8.63 3.04 -26.59
C GLU A 280 8.22 3.53 -25.19
N PRO A 281 9.13 3.62 -24.20
CA PRO A 281 8.79 4.05 -22.86
C PRO A 281 8.49 5.55 -22.78
N HIS A 282 7.39 5.88 -22.12
CA HIS A 282 6.95 7.23 -21.78
C HIS A 282 7.33 7.55 -20.34
N GLN A 283 8.25 8.50 -20.14
CA GLN A 283 8.69 8.88 -18.79
C GLN A 283 7.63 9.70 -18.05
N LEU A 284 7.43 9.38 -16.77
CA LEU A 284 6.60 10.14 -15.85
C LEU A 284 7.44 11.20 -15.14
N VAL A 285 7.61 12.34 -15.80
CA VAL A 285 8.40 13.46 -15.28
C VAL A 285 7.77 13.96 -13.96
N GLY A 286 8.59 14.02 -12.91
CA GLY A 286 8.16 14.48 -11.58
C GLY A 286 7.61 13.38 -10.67
N PHE A 287 7.69 12.11 -11.09
CA PHE A 287 7.44 10.97 -10.22
C PHE A 287 8.36 11.02 -8.99
N ASP A 288 7.76 11.06 -7.81
CA ASP A 288 8.43 10.89 -6.52
C ASP A 288 7.80 9.67 -5.86
N TYR A 289 8.53 8.56 -5.81
CA TYR A 289 8.06 7.32 -5.21
C TYR A 289 7.57 7.51 -3.76
N ARG A 290 8.14 8.48 -3.02
CA ARG A 290 7.75 8.78 -1.64
C ARG A 290 6.38 9.46 -1.52
N GLN A 291 5.82 9.90 -2.64
CA GLN A 291 4.56 10.64 -2.75
C GLN A 291 3.60 9.90 -3.71
N MET A 292 3.66 8.56 -3.65
CA MET A 292 2.89 7.50 -4.34
C MET A 292 2.10 7.93 -5.58
N SER A 293 2.41 7.33 -6.73
CA SER A 293 1.64 7.54 -7.96
C SER A 293 0.89 6.28 -8.36
N MET A 294 -0.42 6.39 -8.59
CA MET A 294 -1.23 5.30 -9.12
C MET A 294 -1.93 5.73 -10.40
N TRP A 295 -2.20 4.78 -11.31
CA TRP A 295 -3.16 5.01 -12.37
C TRP A 295 -4.54 5.21 -11.77
N SER A 296 -5.31 6.12 -12.35
CA SER A 296 -6.75 6.11 -12.16
C SER A 296 -7.34 4.81 -12.71
N ALA A 297 -8.25 4.19 -11.95
CA ALA A 297 -9.00 3.02 -12.42
C ALA A 297 -9.99 3.32 -13.56
N VAL A 298 -10.27 4.61 -13.83
CA VAL A 298 -11.30 5.06 -14.79
C VAL A 298 -10.78 6.04 -15.83
N SER A 299 -9.48 6.34 -15.84
CA SER A 299 -8.88 7.29 -16.80
C SER A 299 -7.38 7.02 -17.02
N PRO A 300 -6.82 7.47 -18.15
CA PRO A 300 -5.38 7.39 -18.42
C PRO A 300 -4.57 8.44 -17.66
N ASP A 301 -5.08 8.96 -16.55
CA ASP A 301 -4.39 9.96 -15.76
C ASP A 301 -3.69 9.29 -14.57
N PHE A 302 -2.46 9.71 -14.29
CA PHE A 302 -1.75 9.35 -13.07
C PHE A 302 -2.07 10.34 -11.97
N LEU A 303 -2.38 9.83 -10.78
CA LEU A 303 -2.61 10.65 -9.60
C LEU A 303 -1.42 10.53 -8.67
N PHE A 304 -1.02 11.63 -8.06
CA PHE A 304 0.11 11.65 -7.12
C PHE A 304 -0.01 12.82 -6.15
N VAL A 305 0.71 12.73 -5.04
CA VAL A 305 0.81 13.83 -4.08
C VAL A 305 1.88 14.80 -4.55
N LYS A 306 1.55 16.09 -4.59
CA LYS A 306 2.44 17.18 -4.98
C LYS A 306 2.41 18.28 -3.92
N ARG A 307 3.55 18.59 -3.34
CA ARG A 307 3.70 19.78 -2.47
C ARG A 307 3.76 21.05 -3.32
N THR A 308 2.76 21.92 -3.18
CA THR A 308 2.72 23.22 -3.88
C THR A 308 3.40 24.30 -3.06
N THR A 309 3.96 25.31 -3.73
CA THR A 309 4.59 26.46 -3.07
C THR A 309 3.58 27.18 -2.17
N GLY A 310 3.92 27.32 -0.88
CA GLY A 310 3.07 27.99 0.09
C GLY A 310 2.00 27.12 0.75
N SER A 311 1.79 25.86 0.29
CA SER A 311 0.91 24.93 0.99
C SER A 311 1.69 24.16 2.07
N PRO A 312 1.18 24.09 3.32
CA PRO A 312 1.80 23.27 4.36
C PRO A 312 1.62 21.76 4.11
N HIS A 313 0.66 21.38 3.26
CA HIS A 313 0.28 19.99 2.99
C HIS A 313 0.53 19.58 1.54
N GLY A 314 0.73 18.29 1.30
CA GLY A 314 0.68 17.72 -0.04
C GLY A 314 -0.72 17.82 -0.63
N GLN A 315 -0.81 18.16 -1.92
CA GLN A 315 -2.07 18.25 -2.67
C GLN A 315 -2.14 17.16 -3.73
N ILE A 316 -3.33 16.69 -4.08
CA ILE A 316 -3.46 15.74 -5.19
C ILE A 316 -3.24 16.47 -6.51
N ALA A 317 -2.36 15.92 -7.33
CA ALA A 317 -2.15 16.33 -8.70
C ALA A 317 -2.44 15.16 -9.65
N ARG A 318 -2.84 15.52 -10.87
CA ARG A 318 -3.01 14.63 -12.01
C ARG A 318 -1.91 14.89 -13.03
N SER A 319 -1.35 13.85 -13.63
CA SER A 319 -0.57 13.91 -14.87
C SER A 319 -1.28 13.16 -15.98
N SER A 320 -1.49 13.80 -17.13
CA SER A 320 -2.03 13.12 -18.31
C SER A 320 -0.99 12.16 -18.89
N ALA A 321 -1.31 10.88 -19.06
CA ALA A 321 -0.37 9.95 -19.69
C ALA A 321 -0.08 10.29 -21.16
N ASP A 322 -1.05 10.85 -21.87
CA ASP A 322 -0.91 11.15 -23.30
C ASP A 322 -0.07 12.42 -23.55
N THR A 323 -0.14 13.43 -22.67
CA THR A 323 0.52 14.74 -22.88
C THR A 323 1.62 15.08 -21.87
N GLY A 324 1.64 14.42 -20.72
CA GLY A 324 2.50 14.76 -19.58
C GLY A 324 2.10 16.05 -18.84
N GLU A 325 0.97 16.68 -19.20
CA GLU A 325 0.51 17.89 -18.53
C GLU A 325 0.09 17.58 -17.09
N VAL A 326 0.58 18.39 -16.14
CA VAL A 326 0.29 18.25 -14.71
C VAL A 326 -0.70 19.32 -14.25
N THR A 327 -1.83 18.90 -13.68
CA THR A 327 -2.82 19.77 -13.05
C THR A 327 -2.94 19.46 -11.56
N VAL A 328 -2.90 20.47 -10.69
CA VAL A 328 -3.16 20.30 -9.26
C VAL A 328 -4.67 20.33 -9.03
N LEU A 329 -5.22 19.27 -8.44
CA LEU A 329 -6.66 19.07 -8.27
C LEU A 329 -7.17 19.60 -6.93
N THR A 330 -6.36 19.62 -5.87
CA THR A 330 -6.80 20.06 -4.53
C THR A 330 -5.98 21.23 -4.01
N ASN A 331 -6.56 22.03 -3.10
CA ASN A 331 -5.87 23.18 -2.49
C ASN A 331 -6.27 23.47 -1.04
N ASP A 332 -6.93 22.52 -0.36
CA ASP A 332 -7.43 22.67 0.99
C ASP A 332 -6.52 21.98 2.03
N GLU A 333 -6.90 22.07 3.30
CA GLU A 333 -6.13 21.56 4.44
C GLU A 333 -6.10 20.03 4.52
N GLY A 334 -5.16 19.53 5.32
CA GLY A 334 -4.95 18.11 5.56
C GLY A 334 -3.96 17.47 4.57
N GLN A 335 -3.10 16.61 5.10
CA GLN A 335 -2.14 15.83 4.33
C GLN A 335 -2.86 14.74 3.56
N LYS A 336 -2.74 14.76 2.24
CA LYS A 336 -3.43 13.84 1.34
C LYS A 336 -2.53 12.67 0.97
N ASP A 337 -3.16 11.50 0.79
CA ASP A 337 -2.53 10.27 0.30
C ASP A 337 -3.56 9.39 -0.42
N ASP A 338 -3.11 8.29 -1.03
CA ASP A 338 -3.95 7.27 -1.65
C ASP A 338 -5.05 7.82 -2.61
N PRO A 339 -4.70 8.65 -3.62
CA PRO A 339 -5.70 9.23 -4.51
C PRO A 339 -6.26 8.20 -5.50
N GLY A 340 -7.57 8.27 -5.74
CA GLY A 340 -8.27 7.48 -6.77
C GLY A 340 -9.35 8.29 -7.46
N LEU A 341 -9.46 8.18 -8.79
CA LEU A 341 -10.62 8.69 -9.52
C LEU A 341 -11.63 7.56 -9.72
N PHE A 342 -12.92 7.90 -9.65
CA PHE A 342 -14.02 6.96 -9.82
C PHE A 342 -15.23 7.65 -10.47
N VAL A 343 -16.07 6.86 -11.14
CA VAL A 343 -17.35 7.31 -11.69
C VAL A 343 -18.41 7.19 -10.60
N ALA A 344 -19.06 8.30 -10.27
CA ALA A 344 -20.04 8.35 -9.18
C ALA A 344 -21.48 8.33 -9.71
N PRO A 345 -22.17 7.18 -9.71
CA PRO A 345 -23.54 7.08 -10.20
C PRO A 345 -24.53 8.01 -9.47
N GLU A 346 -24.34 8.21 -8.16
CA GLU A 346 -25.18 9.11 -7.37
C GLU A 346 -24.97 10.61 -7.72
N TYR A 347 -23.91 10.95 -8.44
CA TYR A 347 -23.65 12.30 -8.98
C TYR A 347 -23.82 12.36 -10.50
N GLY A 348 -24.68 11.51 -11.06
CA GLY A 348 -25.01 11.53 -12.49
C GLY A 348 -23.92 10.96 -13.39
N GLY A 349 -23.02 10.14 -12.82
CA GLY A 349 -21.89 9.56 -13.57
C GLY A 349 -20.70 10.51 -13.73
N ASP A 350 -20.64 11.61 -12.96
CA ASP A 350 -19.45 12.45 -12.90
C ASP A 350 -18.25 11.66 -12.38
N ILE A 351 -17.06 11.95 -12.91
CA ILE A 351 -15.80 11.48 -12.33
C ILE A 351 -15.50 12.32 -11.09
N LEU A 352 -15.34 11.66 -9.95
CA LEU A 352 -14.95 12.24 -8.68
C LEU A 352 -13.57 11.75 -8.26
N LEU A 353 -12.97 12.46 -7.31
CA LEU A 353 -11.70 12.10 -6.69
C LEU A 353 -11.96 11.69 -5.24
N VAL A 354 -11.46 10.52 -4.83
CA VAL A 354 -11.29 10.14 -3.43
C VAL A 354 -9.80 10.28 -3.06
N CYS A 355 -9.51 10.69 -1.84
CA CYS A 355 -8.18 10.52 -1.25
C CYS A 355 -8.29 10.36 0.25
N ASN A 356 -7.31 9.69 0.85
CA ASN A 356 -7.10 9.68 2.29
C ASN A 356 -6.63 11.06 2.74
N VAL A 357 -7.14 11.55 3.87
CA VAL A 357 -6.73 12.82 4.49
C VAL A 357 -6.34 12.56 5.94
N ASP A 358 -5.11 12.94 6.27
CA ASP A 358 -4.49 12.82 7.60
C ASP A 358 -4.51 11.40 8.18
N ASN A 359 -4.63 10.38 7.31
CA ASN A 359 -4.86 8.99 7.70
C ASN A 359 -6.07 8.83 8.64
N ALA A 360 -7.10 9.66 8.51
CA ALA A 360 -8.23 9.70 9.43
C ALA A 360 -9.60 9.67 8.73
N ALA A 361 -9.67 10.07 7.46
CA ALA A 361 -10.92 10.09 6.69
C ALA A 361 -10.66 9.99 5.18
N LEU A 362 -11.67 9.59 4.42
CA LEU A 362 -11.69 9.71 2.97
C LEU A 362 -12.37 11.03 2.57
N ALA A 363 -11.67 11.89 1.85
CA ALA A 363 -12.24 13.11 1.29
C ALA A 363 -12.65 12.88 -0.18
N ILE A 364 -13.85 13.36 -0.53
CA ILE A 364 -14.40 13.26 -1.89
C ILE A 364 -14.43 14.65 -2.51
N TYR A 365 -13.87 14.78 -3.71
CA TYR A 365 -13.79 16.04 -4.45
C TYR A 365 -14.51 15.96 -5.79
N ARG A 366 -15.08 17.08 -6.21
CA ARG A 366 -15.78 17.24 -7.48
C ARG A 366 -15.29 18.46 -8.26
N ASP A 367 -15.10 18.30 -9.56
CA ASP A 367 -14.83 19.41 -10.47
C ASP A 367 -16.12 20.18 -10.80
N GLU A 368 -16.53 21.08 -9.90
CA GLU A 368 -17.75 21.88 -10.12
C GLU A 368 -17.59 22.95 -11.20
N LYS A 369 -16.36 23.46 -11.39
CA LYS A 369 -16.10 24.55 -12.31
C LYS A 369 -15.82 24.07 -13.74
N ARG A 370 -15.27 22.87 -13.92
CA ARG A 370 -15.00 22.24 -15.22
C ARG A 370 -14.17 23.11 -16.16
N ASP A 371 -13.29 23.94 -15.60
CA ASP A 371 -12.46 24.90 -16.33
C ASP A 371 -11.02 24.39 -16.58
N GLY A 372 -10.70 23.20 -16.06
CA GLY A 372 -9.38 22.57 -16.13
C GLY A 372 -8.29 23.26 -15.31
N LYS A 373 -8.63 24.28 -14.50
CA LYS A 373 -7.66 25.14 -13.81
C LYS A 373 -7.95 25.29 -12.33
N SER A 374 -9.23 25.34 -11.97
CA SER A 374 -9.66 25.52 -10.61
C SER A 374 -9.52 24.21 -9.83
N PRO A 375 -9.08 24.27 -8.57
CA PRO A 375 -9.14 23.13 -7.67
C PRO A 375 -10.57 22.62 -7.52
N TRP A 376 -10.68 21.30 -7.38
CA TRP A 376 -11.93 20.60 -7.14
C TRP A 376 -12.42 20.88 -5.72
N LEU A 377 -13.74 20.98 -5.57
CA LEU A 377 -14.37 21.24 -4.28
C LEU A 377 -14.47 19.95 -3.48
N ARG A 378 -14.05 19.95 -2.20
CA ARG A 378 -14.35 18.85 -1.27
C ARG A 378 -15.86 18.85 -0.97
N ILE A 379 -16.57 17.85 -1.47
CA ILE A 379 -18.04 17.73 -1.31
C ILE A 379 -18.44 16.76 -0.19
N ALA A 380 -17.51 15.91 0.27
CA ALA A 380 -17.75 15.00 1.38
C ALA A 380 -16.47 14.63 2.11
N THR A 381 -16.61 14.30 3.39
CA THR A 381 -15.62 13.60 4.20
C THR A 381 -16.31 12.36 4.78
N LEU A 382 -15.75 11.19 4.55
CA LEU A 382 -16.22 9.91 5.05
C LEU A 382 -15.27 9.46 6.17
N ALA A 383 -15.80 9.32 7.38
CA ALA A 383 -15.02 8.96 8.57
C ALA A 383 -15.55 7.66 9.18
N LEU A 384 -14.69 6.99 9.93
CA LEU A 384 -15.06 5.88 10.79
C LEU A 384 -15.94 6.35 11.95
N PRO A 385 -16.80 5.49 12.52
CA PRO A 385 -17.61 5.87 13.66
C PRO A 385 -16.71 6.09 14.91
N PRO A 386 -17.15 6.91 15.89
CA PRO A 386 -16.33 7.25 17.06
C PRO A 386 -15.94 6.04 17.93
N ASP A 387 -16.67 4.93 17.84
CA ASP A 387 -16.42 3.68 18.55
C ASP A 387 -15.59 2.68 17.74
N ALA A 388 -15.05 3.07 16.57
CA ALA A 388 -14.13 2.24 15.82
C ALA A 388 -12.89 1.91 16.68
N PRO A 389 -12.45 0.64 16.75
CA PRO A 389 -11.32 0.24 17.59
C PRO A 389 -9.98 0.78 17.08
N HIS A 390 -9.95 1.20 15.82
CA HIS A 390 -8.78 1.64 15.09
C HIS A 390 -9.17 2.82 14.20
N THR A 391 -8.34 3.86 14.15
CA THR A 391 -8.68 5.12 13.47
C THR A 391 -7.66 5.55 12.43
N PHE A 392 -6.49 4.92 12.36
CA PHE A 392 -5.50 5.18 11.32
C PHE A 392 -5.93 4.51 10.01
N ILE A 393 -6.50 5.26 9.08
CA ILE A 393 -6.97 4.81 7.77
C ILE A 393 -5.81 4.69 6.78
N SER A 394 -5.81 3.61 6.02
CA SER A 394 -4.84 3.30 4.96
C SER A 394 -5.42 2.29 3.97
N SER A 395 -4.77 2.15 2.81
CA SER A 395 -5.17 1.23 1.73
C SER A 395 -6.66 1.33 1.38
N PRO A 396 -7.19 2.53 1.04
CA PRO A 396 -8.56 2.65 0.58
C PRO A 396 -8.70 2.15 -0.86
N GLU A 397 -9.57 1.16 -1.07
CA GLU A 397 -9.90 0.65 -2.40
C GLU A 397 -11.29 1.10 -2.81
N THR A 398 -11.41 1.63 -4.03
CA THR A 398 -12.73 1.97 -4.58
C THR A 398 -13.40 0.73 -5.14
N ILE A 399 -14.60 0.43 -4.69
CA ILE A 399 -15.37 -0.74 -5.13
C ILE A 399 -16.05 -0.40 -6.46
N ALA A 400 -15.81 -1.22 -7.49
CA ALA A 400 -16.36 -1.05 -8.83
C ALA A 400 -16.18 0.39 -9.37
N PRO A 401 -14.94 0.90 -9.48
CA PRO A 401 -14.68 2.33 -9.65
C PRO A 401 -15.29 2.92 -10.92
N ALA A 402 -15.54 2.12 -11.95
CA ALA A 402 -16.16 2.56 -13.20
C ALA A 402 -17.71 2.63 -13.16
N THR A 403 -18.36 2.00 -12.18
CA THR A 403 -19.82 1.81 -12.18
C THR A 403 -20.50 2.12 -10.85
N GLY A 404 -19.79 2.01 -9.74
CA GLY A 404 -20.39 1.83 -8.41
C GLY A 404 -21.19 0.54 -8.31
N VAL A 405 -21.92 0.38 -7.20
CA VAL A 405 -22.79 -0.77 -6.93
C VAL A 405 -24.15 -0.26 -6.49
N GLY A 406 -25.23 -0.75 -7.12
CA GLY A 406 -26.60 -0.32 -6.77
C GLY A 406 -26.86 1.18 -6.92
N GLY A 407 -26.09 1.88 -7.76
CA GLY A 407 -26.18 3.33 -7.95
C GLY A 407 -25.50 4.16 -6.86
N VAL A 408 -24.61 3.54 -6.06
CA VAL A 408 -23.84 4.18 -4.99
C VAL A 408 -22.35 3.83 -5.13
N SER A 409 -21.48 4.76 -4.76
CA SER A 409 -20.04 4.57 -4.69
C SER A 409 -19.63 4.06 -3.32
N TYR A 410 -18.81 3.01 -3.26
CA TYR A 410 -18.31 2.41 -2.02
C TYR A 410 -16.79 2.30 -2.01
N PHE A 411 -16.23 2.24 -0.81
CA PHE A 411 -14.80 2.14 -0.57
C PHE A 411 -14.53 1.11 0.53
N SER A 412 -13.71 0.10 0.28
CA SER A 412 -13.12 -0.72 1.34
C SER A 412 -11.87 -0.02 1.87
N LEU A 413 -11.55 -0.20 3.15
CA LEU A 413 -10.35 0.36 3.74
C LEU A 413 -9.88 -0.43 4.96
N LEU A 414 -8.62 -0.22 5.30
CA LEU A 414 -7.98 -0.74 6.50
C LEU A 414 -7.84 0.37 7.54
N ALA A 415 -8.30 0.10 8.76
CA ALA A 415 -8.09 0.95 9.93
C ALA A 415 -7.16 0.25 10.93
N ARG A 416 -6.12 0.94 11.40
CA ARG A 416 -5.06 0.38 12.28
C ARG A 416 -4.83 1.22 13.54
N GLU A 417 -4.07 0.66 14.48
CA GLU A 417 -3.58 1.38 15.67
C GLU A 417 -2.65 2.55 15.31
N GLY A 418 -1.93 2.45 14.20
CA GLY A 418 -1.06 3.52 13.73
C GLY A 418 -0.39 3.21 12.39
N LYS A 419 0.69 3.94 12.10
CA LYS A 419 1.42 3.86 10.82
C LYS A 419 2.15 2.52 10.59
N ASP A 420 2.46 1.78 11.66
CA ASP A 420 3.14 0.49 11.52
C ASP A 420 2.19 -0.58 10.95
N ARG A 421 2.55 -1.14 9.79
CA ARG A 421 1.69 -2.04 9.03
C ARG A 421 1.38 -3.34 9.78
N ASN A 422 2.26 -3.76 10.68
CA ASN A 422 2.11 -5.00 11.45
C ASN A 422 1.26 -4.84 12.70
N THR A 423 0.61 -3.70 12.94
CA THR A 423 -0.27 -3.51 14.10
C THR A 423 -1.66 -4.12 13.90
N PRO A 424 -2.38 -4.42 14.99
CA PRO A 424 -3.78 -4.80 14.91
C PRO A 424 -4.61 -3.82 14.08
N GLY A 425 -5.60 -4.36 13.37
CA GLY A 425 -6.44 -3.58 12.49
C GLY A 425 -7.84 -4.15 12.30
N SER A 426 -8.65 -3.42 11.54
CA SER A 426 -10.02 -3.77 11.19
C SER A 426 -10.31 -3.36 9.75
N ILE A 427 -11.19 -4.08 9.08
CA ILE A 427 -11.58 -3.82 7.69
C ILE A 427 -12.97 -3.18 7.67
N TRP A 428 -13.09 -2.09 6.92
CA TRP A 428 -14.31 -1.31 6.85
C TRP A 428 -14.75 -1.09 5.41
N VAL A 429 -16.05 -0.86 5.24
CA VAL A 429 -16.64 -0.39 3.99
C VAL A 429 -17.42 0.89 4.27
N LEU A 430 -17.12 1.93 3.50
CA LEU A 430 -17.79 3.24 3.52
C LEU A 430 -18.56 3.45 2.21
N GLY A 431 -19.75 4.04 2.27
CA GLY A 431 -20.52 4.43 1.09
C GLY A 431 -20.74 5.93 1.04
N LEU A 432 -20.57 6.52 -0.14
CA LEU A 432 -20.73 7.97 -0.33
C LEU A 432 -22.21 8.39 -0.22
N GLY A 433 -23.08 7.80 -1.04
CA GLY A 433 -24.52 8.08 -1.02
C GLY A 433 -24.89 9.55 -1.26
N LYS A 434 -26.20 9.83 -1.29
CA LYS A 434 -26.73 11.20 -1.44
C LYS A 434 -27.05 11.91 -0.14
N ASP A 435 -27.31 11.15 0.93
CA ASP A 435 -27.71 11.69 2.21
C ASP A 435 -26.52 11.68 3.16
N PRO A 436 -25.89 12.83 3.45
CA PRO A 436 -24.76 12.92 4.35
C PRO A 436 -25.07 12.42 5.77
N ALA A 437 -26.34 12.49 6.21
CA ALA A 437 -26.74 12.04 7.54
C ALA A 437 -26.88 10.52 7.65
N ASN A 438 -26.99 9.81 6.51
CA ASN A 438 -27.30 8.37 6.46
C ASN A 438 -26.31 7.60 5.55
N ARG A 439 -25.03 8.01 5.55
CA ARG A 439 -24.00 7.32 4.78
C ARG A 439 -23.72 5.92 5.34
N PHE A 440 -23.43 4.99 4.43
CA PHE A 440 -23.11 3.62 4.80
C PHE A 440 -21.73 3.57 5.45
N VAL A 441 -21.64 2.92 6.61
CA VAL A 441 -20.39 2.57 7.26
C VAL A 441 -20.55 1.21 7.91
N ARG A 442 -19.58 0.31 7.71
CA ARG A 442 -19.67 -1.04 8.25
C ARG A 442 -18.29 -1.64 8.46
N ARG A 443 -18.08 -2.22 9.65
CA ARG A 443 -16.95 -3.12 9.90
C ARG A 443 -17.29 -4.50 9.34
N VAL A 444 -16.39 -5.08 8.54
CA VAL A 444 -16.64 -6.34 7.82
C VAL A 444 -15.63 -7.43 8.17
N ASP A 445 -14.53 -7.13 8.86
CA ASP A 445 -13.64 -8.20 9.34
C ASP A 445 -14.29 -9.07 10.43
N HIS A 446 -13.63 -10.20 10.74
CA HIS A 446 -14.09 -11.18 11.73
C HIS A 446 -14.56 -10.55 13.06
N ALA A 447 -15.58 -11.19 13.66
CA ALA A 447 -16.40 -10.62 14.73
C ALA A 447 -15.59 -9.98 15.87
N ALA A 448 -16.10 -8.83 16.33
CA ALA A 448 -15.54 -7.99 17.38
C ALA A 448 -15.45 -8.65 18.77
N ASP A 449 -15.89 -9.91 18.90
CA ASP A 449 -15.82 -10.72 20.13
C ASP A 449 -14.50 -11.48 20.26
N SER A 450 -13.66 -11.50 19.22
CA SER A 450 -12.27 -11.92 19.35
C SER A 450 -11.51 -10.94 20.24
N THR A 451 -11.23 -11.34 21.48
CA THR A 451 -10.32 -10.63 22.39
C THR A 451 -8.86 -10.68 21.94
N THR A 452 -8.58 -11.30 20.80
CA THR A 452 -7.23 -11.55 20.30
C THR A 452 -6.85 -10.51 19.24
N PRO A 453 -5.82 -9.67 19.48
CA PRO A 453 -5.35 -8.71 18.50
C PRO A 453 -4.91 -9.42 17.21
N SER A 454 -5.57 -9.11 16.11
CA SER A 454 -5.29 -9.70 14.80
C SER A 454 -4.79 -8.64 13.85
N VAL A 455 -3.77 -8.99 13.06
CA VAL A 455 -3.26 -8.12 11.99
C VAL A 455 -4.04 -8.44 10.73
N VAL A 456 -4.56 -7.41 10.07
CA VAL A 456 -5.25 -7.50 8.78
C VAL A 456 -4.62 -6.55 7.78
N LEU A 457 -4.53 -6.98 6.52
CA LEU A 457 -3.81 -6.29 5.45
C LEU A 457 -4.55 -6.44 4.11
N GLU A 458 -4.32 -5.49 3.20
CA GLU A 458 -4.80 -5.50 1.79
C GLU A 458 -6.31 -5.77 1.66
N PRO A 459 -7.18 -4.76 1.95
CA PRO A 459 -8.62 -4.90 1.83
C PRO A 459 -9.10 -4.85 0.37
N GLU A 460 -9.06 -5.99 -0.30
CA GLU A 460 -9.33 -6.11 -1.73
C GLU A 460 -10.82 -6.36 -2.04
N PRO A 461 -11.50 -5.43 -2.74
CA PRO A 461 -12.91 -5.61 -3.05
C PRO A 461 -13.13 -6.56 -4.23
N PHE A 462 -14.26 -7.27 -4.20
CA PHE A 462 -14.74 -8.07 -5.31
C PHE A 462 -16.25 -7.97 -5.40
N VAL A 463 -16.75 -7.51 -6.55
CA VAL A 463 -18.17 -7.56 -6.88
C VAL A 463 -18.55 -8.96 -7.34
N GLY A 464 -19.10 -9.75 -6.42
CA GLY A 464 -19.70 -11.05 -6.73
C GLY A 464 -21.04 -10.91 -7.47
N LYS A 465 -21.67 -12.05 -7.76
CA LYS A 465 -22.92 -12.08 -8.51
C LYS A 465 -24.08 -11.43 -7.74
N SER A 466 -24.24 -11.77 -6.47
CA SER A 466 -25.31 -11.27 -5.61
C SER A 466 -24.87 -10.16 -4.67
N GLU A 467 -23.59 -10.16 -4.27
CA GLU A 467 -23.08 -9.36 -3.17
C GLU A 467 -21.65 -8.90 -3.43
N VAL A 468 -21.28 -7.78 -2.82
CA VAL A 468 -19.89 -7.32 -2.73
C VAL A 468 -19.20 -8.04 -1.58
N TYR A 469 -17.97 -8.48 -1.81
CA TYR A 469 -17.08 -9.07 -0.82
C TYR A 469 -15.81 -8.23 -0.67
N VAL A 470 -15.16 -8.35 0.49
CA VAL A 470 -13.81 -7.81 0.72
C VAL A 470 -12.91 -8.93 1.19
N TYR A 471 -11.81 -9.15 0.48
CA TYR A 471 -10.76 -10.08 0.88
C TYR A 471 -9.70 -9.33 1.67
N TYR A 472 -9.04 -10.04 2.58
CA TYR A 472 -7.94 -9.47 3.33
C TYR A 472 -7.04 -10.57 3.87
N ASN A 473 -5.74 -10.28 3.93
CA ASN A 473 -4.79 -11.14 4.60
C ASN A 473 -4.97 -11.02 6.12
N PHE A 474 -4.97 -12.15 6.81
CA PHE A 474 -5.19 -12.26 8.24
C PHE A 474 -4.00 -12.95 8.91
N PHE A 475 -3.58 -12.43 10.06
CA PHE A 475 -2.59 -13.04 10.94
C PHE A 475 -3.04 -12.95 12.40
N ASP A 476 -3.30 -14.11 13.01
CA ASP A 476 -3.57 -14.25 14.43
C ASP A 476 -2.24 -14.28 15.21
N ARG A 477 -2.00 -13.26 16.02
CA ARG A 477 -0.79 -13.16 16.84
C ARG A 477 -0.72 -14.20 17.96
N ALA A 478 -1.84 -14.68 18.48
CA ALA A 478 -1.85 -15.64 19.59
C ALA A 478 -1.70 -17.09 19.11
N GLY A 479 -2.43 -17.46 18.05
CA GLY A 479 -2.41 -18.80 17.49
C GLY A 479 -1.38 -19.02 16.37
N GLY A 480 -0.81 -17.95 15.81
CA GLY A 480 0.11 -18.00 14.67
C GLY A 480 -0.57 -18.40 13.35
N GLN A 481 -1.90 -18.52 13.34
CA GLN A 481 -2.67 -18.86 12.14
C GLN A 481 -2.70 -17.67 11.19
N HIS A 482 -2.48 -17.92 9.91
CA HIS A 482 -2.55 -16.89 8.88
C HIS A 482 -3.21 -17.39 7.61
N GLY A 483 -3.53 -16.48 6.70
CA GLY A 483 -4.09 -16.80 5.39
C GLY A 483 -5.05 -15.73 4.90
N LEU A 484 -5.67 -16.00 3.77
CA LEU A 484 -6.66 -15.11 3.17
C LEU A 484 -8.03 -15.32 3.82
N ARG A 485 -8.74 -14.24 4.10
CA ARG A 485 -10.14 -14.26 4.50
C ARG A 485 -10.99 -13.50 3.50
N ARG A 486 -12.28 -13.78 3.49
CA ARG A 486 -13.28 -13.09 2.67
C ARG A 486 -14.47 -12.71 3.52
N ALA A 487 -14.79 -11.43 3.58
CA ALA A 487 -15.93 -10.93 4.30
C ALA A 487 -17.10 -10.59 3.36
N SER A 488 -18.29 -11.06 3.72
CA SER A 488 -19.55 -10.44 3.28
C SER A 488 -19.58 -8.97 3.70
N THR A 489 -20.12 -8.12 2.83
CA THR A 489 -20.35 -6.70 3.13
C THR A 489 -21.82 -6.39 3.37
N GLY A 490 -22.72 -7.28 2.95
CA GLY A 490 -24.18 -7.10 2.88
C GLY A 490 -24.63 -6.06 1.85
N ILE A 491 -23.75 -5.63 0.94
CA ILE A 491 -24.10 -4.74 -0.18
C ILE A 491 -24.53 -5.62 -1.36
N ASN A 492 -25.81 -5.56 -1.71
CA ASN A 492 -26.37 -6.34 -2.81
C ASN A 492 -26.04 -5.74 -4.18
N CYS A 493 -25.60 -6.56 -5.13
CA CYS A 493 -25.26 -6.15 -6.49
C CYS A 493 -26.48 -5.91 -7.39
N HIS A 494 -27.65 -6.41 -6.97
CA HIS A 494 -28.92 -6.18 -7.65
C HIS A 494 -29.80 -5.23 -6.85
N LEU A 495 -30.20 -4.12 -7.47
CA LEU A 495 -31.38 -3.38 -7.05
C LEU A 495 -32.58 -4.31 -7.28
N GLU A 496 -33.19 -4.83 -6.21
CA GLU A 496 -34.61 -5.13 -6.30
C GLU A 496 -35.28 -3.85 -6.81
N LYS A 497 -35.91 -3.92 -7.99
CA LYS A 497 -36.87 -2.91 -8.41
C LYS A 497 -37.95 -2.88 -7.33
N ARG A 498 -37.80 -2.01 -6.34
CA ARG A 498 -38.85 -1.67 -5.39
C ARG A 498 -39.81 -0.69 -6.02
#